data_AF-A0A518EYR9-F1
#
_entry.id   AF-A0A518EYR9-F1
#
_cell.length_a   1.000
_cell.length_b   1.000
_cell.length_c   1.000
_cell.angle_alpha   90.00
_cell.angle_beta   90.00
_cell.angle_gamma   90.00
#
_symmetry.space_group_name_H-M   'P 1'
#
loop_
_entity.id
_entity.type
_entity.pdbx_description
1 polymer ?
#
loop_
_entity_poly.entity_id
_entity_poly.type
_entity_poly.pdbx_seq_one_letter_code
_entity_poly.pdbx_strand_id
1 'polypeptide(L)'
;MTSILFVCLGNICRSPAAEAAVRKRRPDLTLDSAGTGGWHVGKPPYEPMQEAARARGLDLSKLRARQFSAADFGTFDVIVAMDEENARDIESLRPDGSFTPVVLFTDHIGEDGMAVPDPYYTRDFEGCLDLIEACADGLVAGLSRDRS
;
A
#
# COMPACT_ATOMS: atom_id res chain seq x y z
N MET A 1 -14.54 -7.98 9.01
CA MET A 1 -13.49 -8.36 8.06
C MET A 1 -12.44 -7.28 8.16
N THR A 2 -11.17 -7.64 8.32
CA THR A 2 -10.10 -6.65 8.45
C THR A 2 -9.98 -5.83 7.17
N SER A 3 -9.97 -4.51 7.30
CA SER A 3 -9.79 -3.58 6.18
C SER A 3 -8.42 -2.91 6.22
N ILE A 4 -7.71 -2.93 5.09
CA ILE A 4 -6.33 -2.42 4.97
C ILE A 4 -6.25 -1.43 3.81
N LEU A 5 -5.67 -0.26 4.07
CA LEU A 5 -5.40 0.76 3.05
C LEU A 5 -3.90 0.91 2.82
N PHE A 6 -3.44 0.73 1.59
CA PHE A 6 -2.05 0.97 1.22
C PHE A 6 -1.88 2.38 0.68
N VAL A 7 -0.89 3.14 1.15
CA VAL A 7 -0.71 4.54 0.79
C VAL A 7 0.71 4.81 0.32
N CYS A 8 0.83 5.36 -0.89
CA CYS A 8 2.10 5.89 -1.40
C CYS A 8 1.96 7.36 -1.80
N LEU A 9 2.95 7.94 -2.48
CA LEU A 9 2.84 9.32 -2.95
C LEU A 9 1.76 9.50 -4.04
N GLY A 10 1.90 8.80 -5.16
CA GLY A 10 1.10 9.05 -6.37
C GLY A 10 -0.02 8.05 -6.66
N ASN A 11 -0.13 6.97 -5.87
CA ASN A 11 -1.08 5.85 -6.06
C ASN A 11 -1.10 5.22 -7.47
N ILE A 12 0.06 5.20 -8.14
CA ILE A 12 0.19 4.60 -9.48
C ILE A 12 1.26 3.50 -9.55
N CYS A 13 2.14 3.38 -8.56
CA CYS A 13 3.19 2.36 -8.55
C CYS A 13 3.08 1.45 -7.32
N ARG A 14 3.57 1.94 -6.17
CA ARG A 14 3.78 1.16 -4.96
C ARG A 14 2.49 0.67 -4.31
N SER A 15 1.58 1.58 -3.93
CA SER A 15 0.37 1.19 -3.22
C SER A 15 -0.61 0.32 -4.03
N PRO A 16 -0.83 0.51 -5.35
CA PRO A 16 -1.61 -0.44 -6.14
C PRO A 16 -0.97 -1.82 -6.23
N ALA A 17 0.36 -1.90 -6.33
CA ALA A 17 1.08 -3.16 -6.35
C ALA A 17 0.98 -3.89 -5.00
N ALA A 18 1.08 -3.16 -3.88
CA ALA A 18 0.87 -3.69 -2.53
C ALA A 18 -0.55 -4.26 -2.35
N GLU A 19 -1.57 -3.51 -2.79
CA GLU A 19 -2.96 -3.96 -2.77
C GLU A 19 -3.13 -5.28 -3.54
N ALA A 20 -2.61 -5.36 -4.77
CA ALA A 20 -2.69 -6.57 -5.59
C ALA A 20 -1.94 -7.75 -4.96
N ALA A 21 -0.74 -7.50 -4.41
CA ALA A 21 0.09 -8.53 -3.78
C ALA A 21 -0.59 -9.15 -2.56
N VAL A 22 -1.24 -8.34 -1.72
CA VAL A 22 -1.98 -8.83 -0.55
C VAL A 22 -3.30 -9.46 -0.96
N ARG A 23 -4.02 -8.89 -1.94
CA ARG A 23 -5.29 -9.43 -2.47
C ARG A 23 -5.11 -10.85 -3.03
N LYS A 24 -3.99 -11.12 -3.72
CA LYS A 24 -3.65 -12.44 -4.23
C LYS A 24 -3.50 -13.48 -3.12
N ARG A 25 -2.97 -13.07 -1.95
CA ARG A 25 -2.73 -13.94 -0.79
C ARG A 25 -3.96 -14.08 0.12
N ARG A 26 -4.74 -13.01 0.24
CA ARG A 26 -5.90 -12.87 1.14
C ARG A 26 -7.08 -12.19 0.44
N PRO A 27 -7.76 -12.90 -0.46
CA PRO A 27 -8.90 -12.35 -1.20
C PRO A 27 -10.14 -12.10 -0.31
N ASP A 28 -10.13 -12.56 0.94
CA ASP A 28 -11.18 -12.37 1.94
C ASP A 28 -11.13 -11.01 2.66
N LEU A 29 -10.04 -10.24 2.50
CA LEU A 29 -9.85 -8.93 3.12
C LEU A 29 -10.48 -7.81 2.30
N THR A 30 -10.88 -6.74 3.00
CA THR A 30 -11.27 -5.49 2.35
C THR A 30 -10.00 -4.67 2.10
N LEU A 31 -9.60 -4.54 0.84
CA LEU A 31 -8.35 -3.89 0.46
C LEU A 31 -8.61 -2.74 -0.50
N ASP A 32 -7.84 -1.67 -0.33
CA ASP A 32 -7.83 -0.50 -1.21
C ASP A 32 -6.43 0.15 -1.21
N SER A 33 -6.21 1.10 -2.11
CA SER A 33 -4.98 1.90 -2.16
C SER A 33 -5.26 3.37 -2.45
N ALA A 34 -4.40 4.24 -1.92
CA ALA A 34 -4.49 5.69 -2.08
C ALA A 34 -3.11 6.36 -2.22
N GLY A 35 -3.16 7.65 -2.52
CA GLY A 35 -2.00 8.52 -2.71
C GLY A 35 -2.06 9.73 -1.79
N THR A 36 -0.96 10.13 -1.16
CA THR A 36 -0.93 11.39 -0.41
C THR A 36 -1.07 12.60 -1.36
N GLY A 37 -0.56 12.46 -2.58
CA GLY A 37 -0.76 13.38 -3.69
C GLY A 37 -2.02 13.09 -4.54
N GLY A 38 -2.57 14.15 -5.13
CA GLY A 38 -3.78 14.09 -5.98
C GLY A 38 -3.53 14.13 -7.50
N TRP A 39 -2.28 14.13 -7.98
CA TRP A 39 -1.97 14.39 -9.40
C TRP A 39 -2.45 13.32 -10.38
N HIS A 40 -2.77 12.12 -9.88
CA HIS A 40 -3.10 10.97 -10.70
C HIS A 40 -4.53 10.46 -10.47
N VAL A 41 -5.36 11.16 -9.70
CA VAL A 41 -6.73 10.71 -9.42
C VAL A 41 -7.47 10.30 -10.70
N GLY A 42 -8.07 9.11 -10.67
CA GLY A 42 -8.80 8.48 -11.77
C GLY A 42 -7.93 7.80 -12.83
N LYS A 43 -6.60 7.93 -12.79
CA LYS A 43 -5.69 7.25 -13.73
C LYS A 43 -5.49 5.79 -13.32
N PRO A 44 -5.24 4.88 -14.27
CA PRO A 44 -4.78 3.54 -13.94
C PRO A 44 -3.37 3.58 -13.33
N PRO A 45 -2.91 2.49 -12.69
CA PRO A 45 -1.52 2.32 -12.31
C PRO A 45 -0.57 2.57 -13.48
N TYR A 46 0.66 2.97 -13.18
CA TYR A 46 1.66 3.29 -14.17
C TYR A 46 2.01 2.06 -15.01
N GLU A 47 2.02 2.22 -16.33
CA GLU A 47 2.12 1.10 -17.28
C GLU A 47 3.34 0.19 -17.03
N PRO A 48 4.57 0.70 -16.83
CA PRO A 48 5.72 -0.15 -16.47
C PRO A 48 5.52 -0.97 -15.19
N MET A 49 4.84 -0.42 -14.19
CA MET A 49 4.50 -1.18 -12.99
C MET A 49 3.46 -2.27 -13.30
N GLN A 50 2.45 -1.98 -14.12
CA GLN A 50 1.48 -3.00 -14.55
C GLN A 50 2.15 -4.14 -15.31
N GLU A 51 3.11 -3.83 -16.19
CA GLU A 51 3.83 -4.84 -16.98
C GLU A 51 4.64 -5.78 -16.08
N ALA A 52 5.44 -5.22 -15.16
CA ALA A 52 6.24 -5.97 -14.20
C ALA A 52 5.34 -6.81 -13.27
N ALA A 53 4.29 -6.21 -12.71
CA ALA A 53 3.38 -6.88 -11.81
C ALA A 53 2.59 -8.03 -12.49
N ARG A 54 2.21 -7.85 -13.77
CA ARG A 54 1.54 -8.89 -14.57
C ARG A 54 2.43 -10.11 -14.77
N ALA A 55 3.75 -9.94 -14.94
CA ALA A 55 4.70 -11.05 -15.04
C ALA A 55 4.70 -11.93 -13.77
N ARG A 56 4.28 -11.36 -12.64
CA ARG A 56 4.15 -12.03 -11.33
C ARG A 56 2.72 -12.49 -11.01
N GLY A 57 1.80 -12.35 -11.96
CA GLY A 57 0.39 -12.71 -11.80
C GLY A 57 -0.38 -11.76 -10.87
N LEU A 58 0.04 -10.50 -10.76
CA LEU A 58 -0.68 -9.45 -10.06
C LEU A 58 -1.47 -8.63 -11.10
N ASP A 59 -2.81 -8.57 -10.95
CA ASP A 59 -3.67 -7.77 -11.84
C ASP A 59 -3.95 -6.39 -11.24
N LEU A 60 -3.38 -5.37 -11.87
CA LEU A 60 -3.51 -3.95 -11.48
C LEU A 60 -4.51 -3.20 -12.39
N SER A 61 -5.03 -3.84 -13.45
CA SER A 61 -5.71 -3.18 -14.56
C SER A 61 -7.01 -2.46 -14.17
N LYS A 62 -7.66 -2.94 -13.11
CA LYS A 62 -8.92 -2.39 -12.58
C LYS A 62 -8.73 -1.33 -11.50
N LEU A 63 -7.52 -1.21 -10.94
CA LEU A 63 -7.24 -0.24 -9.89
C LEU A 63 -7.22 1.16 -10.46
N ARG A 64 -7.63 2.15 -9.67
CA ARG A 64 -7.64 3.55 -10.07
C ARG A 64 -7.07 4.38 -8.96
N ALA A 65 -6.16 5.26 -9.32
CA ALA A 65 -5.54 6.15 -8.37
C ALA A 65 -6.61 7.04 -7.72
N ARG A 66 -6.54 7.21 -6.40
CA ARG A 66 -7.33 8.16 -5.63
C ARG A 66 -6.45 8.83 -4.59
N GLN A 67 -6.89 9.99 -4.12
CA GLN A 67 -6.20 10.68 -3.04
C GLN A 67 -6.65 10.12 -1.69
N PHE A 68 -5.71 10.02 -0.75
CA PHE A 68 -5.97 9.77 0.65
C PHE A 68 -6.76 10.92 1.25
N SER A 69 -7.65 10.61 2.20
CA SER A 69 -8.51 11.58 2.87
C SER A 69 -8.65 11.27 4.35
N ALA A 70 -9.00 12.28 5.14
CA ALA A 70 -9.25 12.12 6.58
C ALA A 70 -10.35 11.07 6.89
N ALA A 71 -11.28 10.83 5.95
CA ALA A 71 -12.32 9.81 6.10
C ALA A 71 -11.77 8.38 6.05
N ASP A 72 -10.60 8.17 5.45
CA ASP A 72 -9.97 6.85 5.36
C ASP A 72 -9.61 6.30 6.74
N PHE A 73 -9.26 7.18 7.70
CA PHE A 73 -9.04 6.78 9.09
C PHE A 73 -10.27 6.11 9.72
N GLY A 74 -11.49 6.54 9.37
CA GLY A 74 -12.71 5.93 9.88
C GLY A 74 -13.20 4.71 9.08
N THR A 75 -12.55 4.41 7.94
CA THR A 75 -12.99 3.37 7.00
C THR A 75 -12.12 2.11 7.09
N PHE A 76 -10.83 2.28 7.38
CA PHE A 76 -9.85 1.19 7.42
C PHE A 76 -9.40 0.88 8.84
N ASP A 77 -9.21 -0.41 9.13
CA ASP A 77 -8.68 -0.87 10.43
C ASP A 77 -7.17 -0.60 10.55
N VAL A 78 -6.45 -0.55 9.43
CA VAL A 78 -5.02 -0.22 9.38
C VAL A 78 -4.67 0.48 8.07
N ILE A 79 -3.79 1.47 8.18
CA ILE A 79 -3.21 2.21 7.05
C ILE A 79 -1.72 1.84 6.96
N VAL A 80 -1.29 1.39 5.78
CA VAL A 80 0.07 0.94 5.53
C VAL A 80 0.75 1.91 4.56
N ALA A 81 1.71 2.67 5.08
CA ALA A 81 2.50 3.64 4.32
C ALA A 81 3.72 2.99 3.66
N MET A 82 4.09 3.44 2.47
CA MET A 82 5.25 2.91 1.74
C MET A 82 6.58 3.50 2.19
N ASP A 83 6.57 4.67 2.81
CA ASP A 83 7.74 5.34 3.37
C ASP A 83 7.34 6.32 4.49
N GLU A 84 8.34 6.88 5.19
CA GLU A 84 8.09 7.82 6.28
C GLU A 84 7.46 9.14 5.84
N GLU A 85 7.70 9.58 4.60
CA GLU A 85 7.10 10.81 4.09
C GLU A 85 5.59 10.61 3.90
N ASN A 86 5.20 9.47 3.34
CA ASN A 86 3.79 9.07 3.23
C ASN A 86 3.16 8.95 4.61
N ALA A 87 3.85 8.35 5.59
CA ALA A 87 3.34 8.29 6.97
C ALA A 87 3.12 9.69 7.57
N ARG A 88 4.08 10.61 7.43
CA ARG A 88 3.96 12.00 7.90
C ARG A 88 2.79 12.73 7.24
N ASP A 89 2.64 12.59 5.93
CA ASP A 89 1.56 13.21 5.16
C ASP A 89 0.19 12.68 5.60
N ILE A 90 0.07 11.36 5.79
CA ILE A 90 -1.14 10.70 6.31
C ILE A 90 -1.48 11.26 7.70
N GLU A 91 -0.50 11.27 8.61
CA GLU A 91 -0.67 11.74 9.99
C GLU A 91 -1.05 13.23 10.06
N SER A 92 -0.60 14.05 9.11
CA SER A 92 -0.99 15.47 9.03
C SER A 92 -2.50 15.68 8.79
N LEU A 93 -3.20 14.64 8.31
CA LEU A 93 -4.65 14.64 8.04
C LEU A 93 -5.45 13.89 9.10
N ARG A 94 -4.81 13.38 10.17
CA ARG A 94 -5.48 12.60 11.22
C ARG A 94 -6.54 13.44 11.93
N PRO A 95 -7.82 13.00 11.93
CA PRO A 95 -8.84 13.63 12.77
C PRO A 95 -8.55 13.43 14.25
N ASP A 96 -8.91 14.43 15.06
CA ASP A 96 -8.90 14.29 16.52
C ASP A 96 -9.71 13.06 16.96
N GLY A 97 -9.12 12.25 17.84
CA GLY A 97 -9.76 11.03 18.36
C GLY A 97 -9.70 9.83 17.40
N SER A 98 -9.04 9.93 16.25
CA SER A 98 -8.73 8.77 15.41
C SER A 98 -7.55 7.98 15.97
N PHE A 99 -7.76 6.69 16.25
CA PHE A 99 -6.74 5.77 16.74
C PHE A 99 -6.29 4.74 15.69
N THR A 100 -6.74 4.89 14.44
CA THR A 100 -6.42 3.94 13.38
C THR A 100 -4.90 3.89 13.17
N PRO A 101 -4.27 2.71 13.28
CA PRO A 101 -2.83 2.58 13.16
C PRO A 101 -2.35 2.94 11.76
N VAL A 102 -1.24 3.69 11.72
CA VAL A 102 -0.44 3.96 10.52
C VAL A 102 0.91 3.30 10.74
N VAL A 103 1.26 2.35 9.87
CA VAL A 103 2.50 1.56 9.97
C VAL A 103 3.25 1.60 8.65
N LEU A 104 4.57 1.39 8.66
CA LEU A 104 5.31 1.23 7.42
C LEU A 104 5.16 -0.20 6.90
N PHE A 105 5.17 -0.36 5.59
CA PHE A 105 5.01 -1.70 5.02
C PHE A 105 6.19 -2.63 5.37
N THR A 106 7.40 -2.07 5.46
CA THR A 106 8.64 -2.81 5.79
C THR A 106 8.71 -3.25 7.25
N ASP A 107 7.93 -2.66 8.15
CA ASP A 107 7.82 -3.10 9.55
C ASP A 107 7.36 -4.57 9.62
N HIS A 108 6.60 -5.04 8.61
CA HIS A 108 6.13 -6.42 8.53
C HIS A 108 7.21 -7.46 8.21
N ILE A 109 8.41 -7.02 7.82
CA ILE A 109 9.58 -7.88 7.62
C ILE A 109 10.72 -7.57 8.61
N GLY A 110 10.46 -6.75 9.63
CA GLY A 110 11.45 -6.35 10.63
C GLY A 110 12.49 -5.35 10.11
N GLU A 111 12.20 -4.68 8.99
CA GLU A 111 13.00 -3.59 8.43
C GLU A 111 12.38 -2.25 8.82
N ASP A 112 12.37 -1.98 10.13
CA ASP A 112 11.72 -0.81 10.71
C ASP A 112 12.36 0.49 10.19
N GLY A 113 11.52 1.44 9.75
CA GLY A 113 11.98 2.74 9.23
C GLY A 113 12.56 2.70 7.81
N MET A 114 12.60 1.53 7.15
CA MET A 114 12.99 1.43 5.75
C MET A 114 11.84 1.87 4.82
N ALA A 115 12.19 2.47 3.69
CA ALA A 115 11.24 2.87 2.68
C ALA A 115 11.13 1.79 1.60
N VAL A 116 9.93 1.58 1.07
CA VAL A 116 9.75 0.94 -0.25
C VAL A 116 10.17 1.94 -1.32
N PRO A 117 11.29 1.72 -2.04
CA PRO A 117 11.80 2.69 -3.01
C PRO A 117 10.77 3.00 -4.10
N ASP A 118 10.65 4.26 -4.49
CA ASP A 118 9.67 4.64 -5.52
C ASP A 118 10.19 4.34 -6.93
N PRO A 119 9.63 3.34 -7.63
CA PRO A 119 10.12 2.93 -8.94
C PRO A 119 9.77 3.93 -10.03
N TYR A 120 8.88 4.89 -9.77
CA TYR A 120 8.66 6.01 -10.68
C TYR A 120 9.97 6.79 -10.91
N TYR A 121 10.77 6.96 -9.85
CA TYR A 121 12.06 7.65 -9.88
C TYR A 121 13.24 6.70 -10.09
N THR A 122 13.31 5.58 -9.35
CA THR A 122 14.45 4.66 -9.43
C THR A 122 14.47 3.86 -10.73
N ARG A 123 13.31 3.69 -11.38
CA ARG A 123 13.08 2.82 -12.54
C ARG A 123 13.30 1.33 -12.26
N ASP A 124 13.43 0.94 -11.00
CA ASP A 124 13.57 -0.45 -10.57
C ASP A 124 12.22 -1.03 -10.12
N PHE A 125 11.42 -1.49 -11.08
CA PHE A 125 10.10 -2.05 -10.82
C PHE A 125 10.16 -3.44 -10.20
N GLU A 126 11.13 -4.26 -10.61
CA GLU A 126 11.29 -5.62 -10.09
C GLU A 126 11.77 -5.61 -8.64
N GLY A 127 12.80 -4.80 -8.30
CA GLY A 127 13.25 -4.67 -6.92
C GLY A 127 12.17 -4.08 -6.00
N CYS A 128 11.38 -3.13 -6.50
CA CYS A 128 10.21 -2.63 -5.78
C CYS A 128 9.17 -3.73 -5.53
N LEU A 129 8.88 -4.58 -6.52
CA LEU A 129 7.93 -5.68 -6.39
C LEU A 129 8.45 -6.79 -5.45
N ASP A 130 9.75 -7.09 -5.47
CA ASP A 130 10.37 -8.05 -4.56
C ASP A 130 10.13 -7.66 -3.10
N LEU A 131 10.41 -6.40 -2.77
CA LEU A 131 10.18 -5.88 -1.42
C LEU A 131 8.68 -5.85 -1.07
N ILE A 132 7.82 -5.41 -1.99
CA ILE A 132 6.36 -5.41 -1.78
C ILE A 132 5.84 -6.80 -1.49
N GLU A 133 6.30 -7.82 -2.21
CA GLU A 133 5.86 -9.19 -2.00
C GLU A 133 6.36 -9.76 -0.67
N ALA A 134 7.61 -9.48 -0.29
CA ALA A 134 8.13 -9.86 1.02
C ALA A 134 7.31 -9.21 2.16
N CYS A 135 7.01 -7.91 2.04
CA CYS A 135 6.16 -7.20 3.00
C CYS A 135 4.73 -7.75 3.04
N ALA A 136 4.17 -8.11 1.88
CA ALA A 136 2.84 -8.74 1.79
C ALA A 136 2.82 -10.10 2.51
N ASP A 137 3.85 -10.93 2.35
CA ASP A 137 3.98 -12.21 3.05
C ASP A 137 4.10 -12.00 4.57
N GLY A 138 4.91 -11.04 5.01
CA GLY A 138 5.05 -10.67 6.42
C GLY A 138 3.73 -10.20 7.05
N LEU A 139 3.01 -9.30 6.37
CA LEU A 139 1.71 -8.78 6.81
C LEU A 139 0.69 -9.92 6.96
N VAL A 140 0.58 -10.79 5.96
CA VAL A 140 -0.38 -11.91 5.97
C VAL A 140 -0.06 -12.92 7.09
N ALA A 141 1.22 -13.17 7.35
CA ALA A 141 1.66 -14.01 8.45
C ALA A 141 1.28 -13.40 9.81
N GLY A 142 1.43 -12.08 9.97
CA GLY A 142 1.03 -11.33 11.17
C GLY A 142 -0.48 -11.45 11.46
N LEU A 143 -1.32 -11.23 10.46
CA LEU A 143 -2.79 -11.32 10.57
C LEU A 143 -3.30 -12.71 10.99
N SER A 144 -2.51 -13.76 10.75
CA SER A 144 -2.88 -15.13 11.12
C SER A 144 -2.63 -15.42 12.60
N ARG A 145 -1.72 -14.69 13.24
CA ARG A 145 -1.34 -14.86 14.65
C ARG A 145 -2.34 -14.21 15.60
N ASP A 146 -2.90 -13.06 15.22
CA ASP A 146 -3.86 -12.31 16.05
C ASP A 146 -5.26 -12.97 16.14
N ARG A 147 -5.48 -14.05 15.39
CA ARG A 147 -6.71 -14.85 15.42
C ARG A 147 -6.60 -16.15 16.23
N SER A 148 -5.50 -16.36 16.95
CA SER A 148 -5.23 -17.55 17.77
C SER A 148 -5.38 -17.28 19.26
#